data_AF-A0A7Y4RG91-F1
#
_entry.id   AF-A0A7Y4RG91-F1
#
_cell.length_a   1.000
_cell.length_b   1.000
_cell.length_c   1.000
_cell.angle_alpha   90.00
_cell.angle_beta   90.00
_cell.angle_gamma   90.00
#
_symmetry.space_group_name_H-M   'P 1'
#
loop_
_entity.id
_entity.type
_entity.pdbx_description
1 polymer ?
#
loop_
_entity_poly.entity_id
_entity_poly.type
_entity_poly.pdbx_seq_one_letter_code
_entity_poly.pdbx_strand_id
1 'polypeptide(L)' 'MTRTIDAVYEGGVLRPLQLQDGIAEHARVRLTLETVGSATGGMADCVGTLPDDDAAEMRRIVHDQFEQVNPGEW' A
#
# COMPACT_ATOMS: atom_id res chain seq x y z
N MET A 1 10.24 -6.50 30.74
CA MET A 1 10.83 -6.26 29.41
C MET A 1 9.74 -5.76 28.49
N THR A 2 9.97 -4.66 27.79
CA THR A 2 9.10 -4.15 26.73
C THR A 2 9.60 -4.70 25.39
N ARG A 3 8.69 -5.24 24.57
CA ARG A 3 8.98 -5.73 23.22
C ARG A 3 8.01 -5.06 22.25
N THR A 4 8.53 -4.57 21.14
CA THR A 4 7.72 -4.08 20.02
C THR A 4 7.42 -5.25 19.11
N ILE A 5 6.16 -5.36 18.67
CA ILE A 5 5.70 -6.40 17.77
C ILE A 5 5.00 -5.74 16.59
N ASP A 6 5.20 -6.29 15.39
CA ASP A 6 4.46 -5.84 14.22
C ASP A 6 3.13 -6.59 14.15
N ALA A 7 2.05 -5.84 13.95
CA ALA A 7 0.71 -6.39 13.88
C ALA A 7 -0.13 -5.62 12.86
N VAL A 8 -1.04 -6.34 12.21
CA VAL A 8 -2.06 -5.74 11.33
C VAL A 8 -3.32 -5.50 12.14
N TYR A 9 -3.89 -4.31 12.01
CA TYR A 9 -5.20 -4.00 12.57
C TYR A 9 -6.28 -4.25 11.52
N GLU A 10 -7.09 -5.30 11.73
CA GLU A 10 -8.14 -5.70 10.79
C GLU A 10 -9.39 -6.16 11.55
N GLY A 11 -10.57 -5.66 11.16
CA GLY A 11 -11.84 -6.07 11.77
C GLY A 11 -11.94 -5.79 13.27
N GLY A 12 -11.23 -4.79 13.77
CA GLY A 12 -11.20 -4.45 15.20
C GLY A 12 -10.21 -5.26 16.05
N VAL A 13 -9.45 -6.18 15.45
CA VAL A 13 -8.50 -7.08 16.14
C VAL A 13 -7.08 -6.80 15.68
N LEU A 14 -6.14 -6.75 16.63
CA LEU A 14 -4.69 -6.71 16.34
C LEU A 14 -4.20 -8.13 16.09
N ARG A 15 -3.72 -8.38 14.87
CA ARG A 15 -3.20 -9.68 14.43
C ARG A 15 -1.67 -9.60 14.33
N PRO A 16 -0.91 -10.23 15.23
CA PRO A 16 0.56 -10.24 15.16
C PRO A 16 1.03 -10.89 13.85
N LEU A 17 2.06 -10.31 13.23
CA LEU A 17 2.68 -10.88 12.03
C LEU A 17 3.62 -12.05 12.35
N GLN A 18 4.15 -12.11 13.58
CA GLN A 18 4.96 -13.22 14.06
C GLN A 18 4.31 -13.91 15.27
N LEU A 19 4.60 -15.20 15.43
CA LEU A 19 4.22 -15.96 16.62
C LEU A 19 4.87 -15.34 17.87
N GLN A 20 4.08 -15.19 18.93
CA GLN A 20 4.54 -14.56 20.16
C GLN A 20 4.95 -15.62 21.18
N ASP A 21 6.24 -15.94 21.20
CA ASP A 21 6.77 -16.88 22.18
C ASP A 21 6.84 -16.26 23.59
N GLY A 22 6.41 -17.04 24.59
CA GLY A 22 6.49 -16.66 26.00
C GLY A 22 5.32 -15.83 26.52
N ILE A 23 4.24 -15.66 25.76
CA ILE A 23 2.96 -15.14 26.25
C ILE A 23 2.02 -16.32 26.49
N ALA A 24 1.61 -16.51 27.74
CA ALA A 24 0.63 -17.54 28.07
C ALA A 24 -0.76 -17.19 27.50
N GLU A 25 -1.52 -18.23 27.15
CA GLU A 25 -2.92 -18.06 26.78
C GLU A 25 -3.69 -17.37 27.93
N HIS A 26 -4.59 -16.45 27.60
CA HIS A 26 -5.33 -15.60 28.54
C HIS A 26 -4.51 -14.63 29.40
N ALA A 27 -3.22 -14.43 29.11
CA ALA A 27 -2.43 -13.42 29.80
C ALA A 27 -2.96 -12.00 29.51
N ARG A 28 -3.09 -11.18 30.56
CA ARG A 28 -3.38 -9.75 30.40
C ARG A 28 -2.11 -9.02 29.99
N VAL A 29 -2.09 -8.46 28.78
CA VAL A 29 -0.96 -7.70 28.25
C VAL A 29 -1.29 -6.21 28.14
N ARG A 30 -0.26 -5.36 28.20
CA ARG A 30 -0.35 -3.93 27.90
C ARG A 30 0.32 -3.68 26.56
N LEU A 31 -0.41 -3.08 25.63
CA LEU A 31 0.04 -2.79 24.28
C LEU A 31 0.29 -1.28 24.14
N THR A 32 1.37 -0.93 23.45
CA THR A 32 1.62 0.43 22.96
C THR A 32 1.44 0.38 21.45
N LEU A 33 0.61 1.27 20.91
CA LEU A 33 0.33 1.35 19.49
C LEU A 33 1.13 2.50 18.88
N GLU A 34 1.87 2.19 17.83
CA GLU A 34 2.51 3.16 16.97
C GLU A 34 2.05 2.87 15.55
N THR A 35 1.38 3.83 14.91
CA THR A 35 0.97 3.70 13.52
C THR A 35 2.18 4.00 12.65
N VAL A 36 2.84 2.96 12.14
CA VAL A 36 3.83 3.11 11.09
C VAL A 36 3.07 3.57 9.86
N GLY A 37 3.41 4.77 9.36
CA GLY A 37 2.59 5.56 8.44
C GLY A 37 1.82 4.73 7.43
N SER A 38 0.49 4.90 7.40
CA SER A 38 -0.28 4.38 6.28
C SER A 38 0.24 5.08 5.03
N ALA A 39 0.80 4.35 4.10
CA ALA A 39 0.84 4.79 2.71
C ALA A 39 -0.61 4.75 2.18
N THR A 40 -1.51 5.54 2.76
CA THR A 40 -2.75 5.95 2.12
C THR A 40 -2.32 6.79 0.92
N GLY A 41 -2.43 6.21 -0.28
CA GLY A 41 -2.27 6.95 -1.53
C GLY A 41 -1.22 6.43 -2.52
N GLY A 42 -0.71 5.20 -2.38
CA GLY A 42 0.20 4.64 -3.39
C GLY A 42 -0.52 4.29 -4.70
N MET A 43 -1.55 3.44 -4.61
CA MET A 43 -2.33 2.96 -5.76
C MET A 43 -3.73 2.46 -5.38
N ALA A 44 -4.09 2.40 -4.09
CA ALA A 44 -5.39 1.89 -3.66
C ALA A 44 -6.56 2.75 -4.20
N ASP A 45 -6.31 4.06 -4.38
CA ASP A 45 -7.24 5.01 -4.98
C ASP A 45 -7.08 5.14 -6.51
N CYS A 46 -6.11 4.41 -7.11
CA CYS A 46 -5.87 4.39 -8.55
C CYS A 46 -6.58 3.23 -9.26
N VAL A 47 -7.63 2.66 -8.64
CA VAL A 47 -8.49 1.68 -9.30
C VAL A 47 -9.61 2.42 -10.03
N GLY A 48 -9.47 2.55 -11.34
CA GLY A 48 -10.47 3.19 -12.20
C GLY A 48 -10.21 2.95 -13.68
N THR A 49 -11.25 3.08 -14.50
CA THR A 49 -11.14 3.11 -15.95
C THR A 49 -11.03 4.55 -16.42
N LEU A 50 -10.04 4.84 -17.27
CA LEU A 50 -9.90 6.12 -17.93
C LEU A 50 -10.87 6.17 -19.12
N PRO A 51 -11.72 7.21 -19.25
CA PRO A 51 -12.54 7.40 -20.44
C PRO A 51 -11.69 7.49 -21.72
N ASP A 52 -12.21 7.03 -22.84
CA ASP A 52 -11.47 6.99 -24.10
C ASP A 52 -11.00 8.38 -24.58
N ASP A 53 -11.79 9.41 -24.29
CA ASP A 53 -11.49 10.81 -24.63
C ASP A 53 -10.25 11.31 -23.87
N ASP A 54 -10.20 11.10 -22.55
CA ASP A 54 -9.06 11.46 -21.71
C ASP A 54 -7.81 10.67 -22.12
N ALA A 55 -7.98 9.39 -22.45
CA ALA A 55 -6.89 8.55 -22.97
C ALA A 55 -6.36 9.07 -24.32
N ALA A 56 -7.23 9.57 -25.19
CA ALA A 56 -6.85 10.16 -26.47
C ALA A 56 -6.09 11.48 -26.28
N GLU A 57 -6.52 12.32 -25.34
CA GLU A 57 -5.82 13.56 -25.01
C GLU A 57 -4.41 13.29 -24.47
N MET A 58 -4.29 12.35 -23.53
CA MET A 58 -2.98 11.96 -22.98
C MET A 58 -2.03 11.44 -24.06
N ARG A 59 -2.51 10.59 -24.98
CA ARG A 59 -1.72 10.10 -26.12
C ARG A 59 -1.21 11.24 -27.01
N ARG A 60 -2.07 12.24 -27.28
CA ARG A 60 -1.69 13.42 -28.06
C ARG A 60 -0.61 14.22 -27.36
N ILE A 61 -0.76 14.49 -26.06
CA ILE A 61 0.24 15.23 -25.27
C ILE A 61 1.59 14.50 -25.27
N VAL A 62 1.58 13.17 -25.07
CA VAL A 62 2.81 12.38 -25.09
C VAL A 62 3.51 12.48 -26.45
N HIS A 63 2.75 12.34 -27.54
CA HIS A 63 3.27 12.47 -28.90
C HIS A 63 3.82 13.88 -29.19
N ASP A 64 3.18 14.93 -28.67
CA ASP A 64 3.57 16.32 -28.92
C ASP A 64 4.76 16.77 -28.05
N GLN A 65 4.95 16.16 -26.88
CA GLN A 65 5.93 16.62 -25.88
C GLN A 65 7.17 15.73 -25.75
N PHE A 66 7.10 14.47 -26.18
CA PHE A 66 8.22 13.53 -26.06
C PHE A 66 8.65 13.03 -27.44
N GLU A 67 9.95 12.84 -27.63
CA GLU A 67 10.47 12.18 -28.82
C GLU A 67 9.84 10.79 -28.95
N GLN A 68 9.31 10.49 -30.14
CA GLN A 68 8.67 9.22 -30.41
C GLN A 68 9.69 8.09 -30.24
N VAL A 69 9.46 7.20 -29.27
CA VAL A 69 10.24 5.97 -29.16
C VAL A 69 9.97 5.14 -30.41
N ASN A 70 11.02 4.84 -31.18
CA ASN A 70 10.91 4.03 -32.37
C ASN A 70 10.48 2.60 -31.98
N PRO A 71 9.29 2.13 -32.40
CA PRO A 71 8.81 0.80 -32.02
C PRO A 71 9.62 -0.35 -32.65
N GLY A 72 10.54 -0.06 -33.56
CA GLY A 72 11.48 -1.02 -34.16
C GLY A 72 12.86 -1.09 -33.48
N GLU A 73 13.09 -0.39 -32.37
CA GLU A 73 14.36 -0.39 -31.62
C GLU A 73 14.42 -1.40 -30.44
N TRP A 74 13.54 -2.42 -30.43
CA TRP A 74 13.62 -3.53 -29.47
C TRP A 74 14.41 -4.72 -30.01
#